data_AF-A9V115-F1
#
_entry.id   AF-A9V115-F1
#
_cell.length_a   1.000
_cell.length_b   1.000
_cell.length_c   1.000
_cell.angle_alpha   90.00
_cell.angle_beta   90.00
_cell.angle_gamma   90.00
#
_symmetry.space_group_name_H-M   'P 1'
#
loop_
_entity.id
_entity.type
_entity.pdbx_description
1 polymer ?
#
loop_
_entity_poly.entity_id
_entity_poly.type
_entity_poly.pdbx_seq_one_letter_code
_entity_poly.pdbx_strand_id
1 'polypeptide(L)'
;MGLFLRHANSNNMLAPMEKNNEESGEFKLVYTCKYCRKYEEDADNNCTYVSRAIQEVDNLAQINADVRDDPTLPHEDDIECPKCSVKDAVFFQAQSHRDQVGPDAGKGHDQPLWPDMSLFMILRCAIAPSL
;
A
#
# COMPACT_ATOMS: atom_id res chain seq x y z
N MET A 1 -8.11 -4.79 1.45
CA MET A 1 -6.92 -5.12 2.29
C MET A 1 -7.41 -5.96 3.46
N GLY A 2 -6.87 -7.17 3.63
CA GLY A 2 -7.27 -8.04 4.74
C GLY A 2 -6.78 -7.46 6.07
N LEU A 3 -7.64 -6.69 6.72
CA LEU A 3 -7.44 -6.27 8.10
C LEU A 3 -7.65 -7.51 8.98
N PHE A 4 -6.73 -7.77 9.91
CA PHE A 4 -6.92 -8.80 10.91
C PHE A 4 -8.20 -8.52 11.69
N LEU A 5 -9.21 -9.38 11.54
CA LEU A 5 -10.50 -9.24 12.18
C LEU A 5 -10.35 -9.39 13.71
N ARG A 6 -11.11 -8.57 14.44
CA ARG A 6 -11.09 -8.54 15.91
C ARG A 6 -12.50 -8.61 16.44
N HIS A 7 -12.67 -9.35 17.54
CA HIS A 7 -13.93 -9.38 18.26
C HIS A 7 -14.23 -8.01 18.89
N ALA A 8 -15.38 -7.42 18.56
CA ALA A 8 -15.76 -6.07 19.02
C ALA A 8 -15.71 -5.89 20.55
N ASN A 9 -16.11 -6.90 21.32
CA ASN A 9 -16.22 -6.75 22.78
C ASN A 9 -14.91 -6.99 23.54
N SER A 10 -14.01 -7.84 23.02
CA SER A 10 -12.77 -8.20 23.73
C SER A 10 -11.50 -7.78 23.02
N ASN A 11 -11.60 -7.19 21.82
CA ASN A 11 -10.48 -6.77 20.98
C ASN A 11 -9.47 -7.89 20.65
N ASN A 12 -9.85 -9.15 20.89
CA ASN A 12 -9.02 -10.32 20.61
C ASN A 12 -9.02 -10.59 19.10
N MET A 13 -7.86 -10.96 18.58
CA MET A 13 -7.71 -11.39 17.19
C MET A 13 -8.51 -12.67 16.93
N LEU A 14 -9.25 -12.69 15.82
CA LEU A 14 -9.97 -13.86 15.37
C LEU A 14 -9.06 -14.76 14.54
N ALA A 15 -9.21 -16.06 14.73
CA ALA A 15 -8.45 -17.08 14.03
C ALA A 15 -9.33 -17.75 12.96
N PRO A 16 -8.80 -18.00 11.75
CA PRO A 16 -9.53 -18.76 10.74
C PRO A 16 -9.72 -20.21 11.20
N MET A 17 -10.90 -20.76 10.94
CA MET A 17 -11.31 -22.13 11.26
C MET A 17 -12.24 -22.66 10.18
N GLU A 18 -12.13 -23.96 9.87
CA GLU A 18 -13.06 -24.65 9.00
C GLU A 18 -14.28 -25.12 9.79
N LYS A 19 -15.48 -24.88 9.26
CA LYS A 19 -16.75 -25.34 9.84
C LYS A 19 -17.52 -26.16 8.82
N ASN A 20 -17.91 -27.37 9.21
CA ASN A 20 -18.80 -28.22 8.43
C ASN A 20 -20.26 -27.78 8.66
N ASN A 21 -21.01 -27.62 7.58
CA ASN A 21 -22.45 -27.49 7.62
C ASN A 21 -23.10 -28.87 7.44
N GLU A 22 -23.64 -29.44 8.52
CA GLU A 22 -24.24 -30.78 8.52
C GLU A 22 -25.47 -30.90 7.59
N GLU A 23 -26.19 -29.81 7.31
CA GLU A 23 -27.37 -29.83 6.43
C GLU A 23 -26.98 -29.86 4.94
N SER A 24 -25.96 -29.08 4.54
CA SER A 24 -25.52 -29.02 3.14
C SER A 24 -24.37 -30.00 2.82
N GLY A 25 -23.67 -30.50 3.83
CA GLY A 25 -22.44 -31.30 3.69
C GLY A 25 -21.22 -30.51 3.22
N GLU A 26 -21.30 -29.18 3.24
CA GLU A 26 -20.24 -28.29 2.75
C GLU A 26 -19.36 -27.76 3.87
N PHE A 27 -18.10 -27.47 3.55
CA PHE A 27 -17.16 -26.81 4.45
C PHE A 27 -17.07 -25.32 4.16
N LYS A 28 -17.15 -24.49 5.20
CA LYS A 28 -17.01 -23.03 5.11
C LYS A 28 -15.91 -22.49 6.02
N LEU A 29 -15.29 -21.39 5.60
CA LEU A 29 -14.34 -20.64 6.41
C LEU A 29 -15.08 -19.72 7.38
N VAL A 30 -14.74 -19.82 8.67
CA VAL A 30 -15.25 -18.95 9.73
C VAL A 30 -14.09 -18.38 10.54
N TYR A 31 -14.30 -17.20 11.13
CA TYR A 31 -13.35 -16.58 12.05
C TYR A 31 -13.83 -16.72 13.48
N THR A 32 -12.98 -17.27 14.36
CA THR A 32 -13.36 -17.58 15.75
C THR A 32 -12.44 -16.93 16.76
N CYS A 33 -13.00 -16.50 17.90
CA CYS A 33 -12.20 -15.98 18.99
C CYS A 33 -11.68 -17.13 19.87
N LYS A 34 -10.37 -17.40 19.84
CA LYS A 34 -9.73 -18.48 20.62
C LYS A 34 -9.95 -18.38 22.14
N TYR A 35 -10.07 -17.16 22.66
CA TYR A 35 -10.22 -16.91 24.09
C TYR A 35 -11.68 -16.89 24.54
N CYS A 36 -12.59 -16.33 23.73
CA CYS A 36 -14.00 -16.22 24.10
C CYS A 36 -14.79 -17.49 23.81
N ARG A 37 -14.36 -18.32 22.84
CA ARG A 37 -14.95 -19.59 22.38
C ARG A 37 -16.44 -19.58 21.97
N LYS A 38 -17.13 -18.46 22.17
CA LYS A 38 -18.54 -18.24 21.83
C LYS A 38 -18.74 -17.38 20.58
N TYR A 39 -17.69 -16.68 20.14
CA TYR A 39 -17.76 -15.80 18.98
C TYR A 39 -17.25 -16.52 17.74
N GLU A 40 -18.11 -16.57 16.73
CA GLU A 40 -17.78 -16.93 15.35
C GLU A 40 -18.45 -15.94 14.40
N GLU A 41 -17.84 -15.74 13.24
CA GLU A 41 -18.42 -15.00 12.12
C GLU A 41 -18.01 -15.66 10.80
N ASP A 42 -18.86 -15.52 9.78
CA ASP A 42 -18.60 -16.05 8.45
C ASP A 42 -17.56 -15.18 7.73
N ALA A 43 -16.67 -15.81 6.97
CA ALA A 43 -15.65 -15.09 6.22
C ALA A 43 -16.21 -14.49 4.92
N ASP A 44 -16.02 -13.19 4.71
CA ASP A 44 -16.35 -12.51 3.45
C ASP A 44 -15.43 -12.94 2.29
N ASN A 45 -14.23 -13.43 2.61
CA ASN A 45 -13.22 -13.86 1.64
C ASN A 45 -12.50 -15.11 2.15
N ASN A 46 -12.27 -16.08 1.26
CA ASN A 46 -11.57 -17.33 1.57
C ASN A 46 -10.03 -17.18 1.61
N CYS A 47 -9.50 -16.00 1.31
CA CYS A 47 -8.08 -15.71 1.38
C CYS A 47 -7.63 -15.35 2.80
N THR A 48 -7.01 -16.31 3.49
CA THR A 48 -6.53 -16.13 4.88
C THR A 48 -5.16 -15.47 4.96
N TYR A 49 -4.31 -15.66 3.94
CA TYR A 49 -2.94 -15.16 3.91
C TYR A 49 -2.50 -14.89 2.47
N VAL A 50 -1.79 -13.78 2.29
CA VAL A 50 -1.10 -13.45 1.04
C VAL A 50 0.32 -13.05 1.37
N SER A 51 1.29 -13.74 0.76
CA SER A 51 2.68 -13.30 0.72
C SER A 51 2.93 -12.60 -0.61
N ARG A 52 3.43 -11.36 -0.57
CA ARG A 52 3.90 -10.65 -1.77
C ARG A 52 5.42 -10.61 -1.73
N ALA A 53 6.06 -11.32 -2.65
CA ALA A 53 7.53 -11.36 -2.77
C ALA A 53 8.09 -9.97 -3.14
N ILE A 54 7.38 -9.26 -4.01
CA ILE A 54 7.64 -7.87 -4.35
C ILE A 54 6.46 -7.08 -3.81
N GLN A 55 6.74 -6.23 -2.81
CA GLN A 55 5.77 -5.26 -2.35
C GLN A 55 5.92 -4.03 -3.23
N GLU A 56 4.95 -3.80 -4.11
CA GLU A 56 4.74 -2.48 -4.70
C GLU A 56 4.46 -1.52 -3.55
N VAL A 57 5.45 -0.70 -3.23
CA VAL A 57 5.30 0.38 -2.27
C VAL A 57 4.82 1.57 -3.07
N ASP A 58 3.66 2.12 -2.70
CA ASP A 58 3.28 3.43 -3.20
C ASP A 58 4.23 4.46 -2.57
N ASN A 59 5.27 4.81 -3.32
CA ASN A 59 6.28 5.76 -2.88
C ASN A 59 5.67 7.11 -2.51
N LEU A 60 4.55 7.50 -3.15
CA LEU A 60 3.87 8.75 -2.85
C LEU A 60 3.19 8.73 -1.47
N ALA A 61 2.65 7.58 -1.06
CA ALA A 61 2.03 7.41 0.26
C ALA A 61 3.04 7.48 1.42
N GLN A 62 4.34 7.34 1.13
CA GLN A 62 5.42 7.44 2.12
C GLN A 62 6.01 8.85 2.23
N ILE A 63 5.65 9.77 1.33
CA ILE A 63 6.19 11.12 1.34
C ILE A 63 5.54 11.91 2.47
N ASN A 64 6.37 12.44 3.38
CA ASN A 64 5.89 13.39 4.38
C ASN A 64 5.60 14.75 3.70
N ALA A 65 4.47 15.37 4.04
CA ALA A 65 4.09 16.70 3.56
C ALA A 65 5.14 17.77 3.89
N ASP A 66 5.82 17.62 5.03
CA ASP A 66 6.81 18.57 5.54
C ASP A 66 8.06 18.69 4.67
N VAL A 67 8.30 17.71 3.79
CA VAL A 67 9.43 17.72 2.82
C VAL A 67 9.38 18.97 1.93
N ARG A 68 8.19 19.53 1.66
CA ARG A 68 8.04 20.75 0.87
C ARG A 68 8.70 21.97 1.51
N ASP A 69 8.67 22.05 2.84
CA ASP A 69 9.07 23.25 3.56
C ASP A 69 10.56 23.18 4.00
N ASP A 70 11.29 22.15 3.57
CA ASP A 70 12.72 21.96 3.87
C ASP A 70 13.61 22.78 2.91
N PRO A 71 14.26 23.87 3.39
CA PRO A 71 15.07 24.74 2.55
C PRO A 71 16.41 24.10 2.12
N THR A 72 16.72 22.89 2.60
CA THR A 72 17.93 22.16 2.20
C THR A 72 17.73 21.32 0.93
N LEU A 73 16.49 21.17 0.48
CA LEU A 73 16.17 20.41 -0.72
C LEU A 73 16.23 21.29 -1.98
N PRO A 74 16.56 20.72 -3.15
CA PRO A 74 16.51 21.45 -4.41
C PRO A 74 15.08 21.81 -4.81
N HIS A 75 14.88 23.07 -5.21
CA HIS A 75 13.65 23.60 -5.80
C HIS A 75 13.87 23.91 -7.29
N GLU A 76 12.88 23.60 -8.13
CA GLU A 76 12.84 24.03 -9.53
C GLU A 76 11.54 24.80 -9.82
N ASP A 77 11.68 25.95 -10.49
CA ASP A 77 10.57 26.84 -10.86
C ASP A 77 10.04 26.59 -12.29
N ASP A 78 10.69 25.71 -13.06
CA ASP A 78 10.31 25.44 -14.45
C ASP A 78 9.20 24.39 -14.59
N ILE A 79 8.85 23.70 -13.49
CA ILE A 79 7.83 22.63 -13.48
C ILE A 79 6.53 23.12 -12.88
N GLU A 80 5.47 23.13 -13.68
CA GLU A 80 4.12 23.47 -13.24
C GLU A 80 3.38 22.25 -12.66
N CYS A 81 2.76 22.41 -11.50
CA CYS A 81 1.92 21.36 -10.93
C CYS A 81 0.66 21.13 -11.79
N PRO A 82 0.33 19.88 -12.19
CA PRO A 82 -0.84 19.60 -13.04
C PRO A 82 -2.19 19.85 -12.36
N LYS A 83 -2.23 20.05 -11.03
CA LYS A 83 -3.46 20.25 -10.26
C LYS A 83 -3.71 21.71 -9.86
N CYS A 84 -2.66 22.50 -9.62
CA CYS A 84 -2.79 23.91 -9.19
C CYS A 84 -1.95 24.91 -9.99
N SER A 85 -1.18 24.45 -10.99
CA SER A 85 -0.34 25.28 -11.87
C SER A 85 0.71 26.16 -11.15
N VAL A 86 1.03 25.85 -9.89
CA VAL A 86 2.13 26.51 -9.16
C VAL A 86 3.47 25.93 -9.64
N LYS A 87 4.44 26.83 -9.81
CA LYS A 87 5.83 26.59 -10.19
C LYS A 87 6.72 26.63 -8.95
N ASP A 88 6.81 25.49 -8.26
CA ASP A 88 7.62 25.32 -7.04
C ASP A 88 7.69 23.81 -6.76
N ALA A 89 8.58 23.12 -7.47
CA ALA A 89 8.72 21.67 -7.38
C ALA A 89 9.94 21.30 -6.53
N VAL A 90 9.73 20.49 -5.50
CA VAL A 90 10.80 19.98 -4.62
C VAL A 90 11.21 18.58 -5.05
N PHE A 91 12.53 18.34 -5.10
CA PHE A 91 13.15 17.12 -5.59
C PHE A 91 13.84 16.37 -4.45
N PHE A 92 13.55 15.09 -4.29
CA PHE A 92 14.24 14.23 -3.32
C PHE A 92 14.26 12.78 -3.80
N GLN A 93 15.22 12.01 -3.29
CA GLN A 93 15.30 10.57 -3.54
C GLN A 93 14.44 9.82 -2.52
N ALA A 94 13.53 8.96 -3.00
CA ALA A 94 12.75 8.10 -2.11
C ALA A 94 13.69 7.09 -1.42
N GLN A 95 13.58 6.97 -0.09
CA GLN A 95 14.38 6.01 0.67
C GLN A 95 13.76 4.60 0.59
N SER A 96 13.94 3.90 -0.53
CA SER A 96 13.59 2.48 -0.64
C SER A 96 14.81 1.60 -0.46
N HIS A 97 15.02 1.05 0.74
CA HIS A 97 16.17 0.18 1.04
C HIS A 97 16.06 -1.25 0.44
N ARG A 98 15.26 -1.44 -0.62
CA ARG A 98 14.88 -2.75 -1.18
C ARG A 98 15.43 -3.04 -2.58
N ASP A 99 16.39 -2.24 -3.05
CA ASP A 99 17.02 -2.38 -4.37
C ASP A 99 18.02 -3.55 -4.45
N GLN A 100 17.52 -4.77 -4.30
CA GLN A 100 18.22 -5.99 -4.71
C GLN A 100 17.25 -6.91 -5.45
N VAL A 101 16.88 -6.53 -6.68
CA VAL A 101 16.28 -7.43 -7.66
C VAL A 101 17.31 -7.66 -8.76
N GLY A 102 17.71 -8.92 -8.94
CA GLY A 102 18.74 -9.36 -9.89
C GLY A 102 18.36 -9.11 -11.36
N PRO A 103 19.33 -9.21 -12.27
CA PRO A 103 19.20 -8.69 -13.63
C PRO A 103 18.59 -9.72 -14.57
N ASP A 104 17.26 -9.89 -14.59
CA ASP A 104 16.59 -10.69 -15.63
C ASP A 104 15.13 -10.26 -15.86
N ALA A 105 14.89 -9.36 -16.83
CA ALA A 105 13.61 -9.27 -17.54
C ALA A 105 13.82 -8.63 -18.92
N GLY A 106 13.32 -9.30 -19.96
CA GLY A 106 13.68 -9.12 -21.36
C GLY A 106 13.31 -7.78 -22.01
N LYS A 107 14.05 -7.47 -23.07
CA LYS A 107 13.87 -6.34 -23.98
C LYS A 107 12.61 -6.48 -24.83
N GLY A 108 11.94 -5.35 -25.07
CA GLY A 108 11.27 -5.07 -26.33
C GLY A 108 9.91 -4.38 -26.24
N HIS A 109 9.89 -3.04 -26.22
CA HIS A 109 9.13 -2.20 -27.15
C HIS A 109 9.43 -0.71 -26.89
N ASP A 110 9.47 0.08 -27.95
CA ASP A 110 9.84 1.51 -27.96
C ASP A 110 9.06 2.36 -26.93
N GLN A 111 9.75 2.76 -25.85
CA GLN A 111 9.33 3.83 -24.95
C GLN A 111 10.33 4.98 -25.09
N PRO A 112 9.87 6.26 -25.14
CA PRO A 112 10.78 7.39 -25.18
C PRO A 112 11.73 7.35 -23.99
N LEU A 113 13.02 7.61 -24.24
CA LEU A 113 14.07 7.71 -23.22
C LEU A 113 13.70 8.81 -22.22
N TRP A 114 13.07 8.41 -21.12
CA TRP A 114 13.15 9.10 -19.85
C TRP A 114 14.06 8.21 -19.00
N PRO A 115 15.29 8.65 -18.67
CA PRO A 115 16.18 7.83 -17.85
C PRO A 115 15.50 7.60 -16.50
N ASP A 116 15.31 6.33 -16.14
CA ASP A 116 15.02 5.84 -14.78
C ASP A 116 14.13 6.79 -13.93
N MET A 117 12.82 6.75 -14.18
CA MET A 117 11.80 7.51 -13.43
C MET A 117 11.56 6.96 -12.01
N SER A 118 12.61 6.49 -11.33
CA SER A 118 12.63 6.34 -9.86
C SER A 118 12.73 7.69 -9.14
N LEU A 119 12.78 8.78 -9.91
CA LEU A 119 13.12 10.10 -9.44
C LEU A 119 12.03 11.09 -9.86
N PHE A 120 11.43 11.68 -8.83
CA PHE A 120 10.87 13.03 -8.84
C PHE A 120 9.44 13.23 -9.31
N MET A 121 8.58 13.35 -8.31
CA MET A 121 7.56 14.40 -8.22
C MET A 121 7.16 14.38 -6.72
N ILE A 122 6.85 15.45 -5.99
CA ILE A 122 5.90 16.54 -6.17
C ILE A 122 6.14 17.53 -4.99
N LEU A 123 5.87 18.86 -5.06
CA LEU A 123 4.73 19.47 -4.32
C LEU A 123 4.51 21.00 -4.39
N ARG A 124 3.26 21.32 -4.77
CA ARG A 124 2.34 21.98 -3.81
C ARG A 124 0.95 21.32 -3.64
N CYS A 125 0.54 20.38 -4.52
CA CYS A 125 -0.87 19.93 -4.57
C CYS A 125 -1.14 18.43 -4.34
N ALA A 126 -0.11 17.57 -4.25
CA ALA A 126 -0.31 16.12 -4.26
C ALA A 126 -0.33 15.42 -2.89
N ILE A 127 0.12 16.07 -1.82
CA ILE A 127 -0.01 15.55 -0.43
C ILE A 127 -1.15 16.26 0.31
N ALA A 128 -1.90 17.15 -0.35
CA ALA A 128 -3.13 17.66 0.23
C ALA A 128 -4.23 16.59 0.10
N PRO A 129 -4.77 16.01 1.19
CA PRO A 129 -6.07 15.37 1.10
C PRO A 129 -7.03 16.43 0.59
N SER A 130 -7.82 16.08 -0.43
CA SER A 130 -8.94 16.88 -0.89
C SER A 130 -9.77 17.35 0.30
N LEU A 131 -9.89 18.66 0.47
CA LEU A 131 -11.05 19.25 1.14
C LEU A 131 -12.33 18.83 0.41
#